data_AF-A0A842IX72-F1
#
_entry.id   AF-A0A842IX72-F1
#
_cell.length_a   1.000
_cell.length_b   1.000
_cell.length_c   1.000
_cell.angle_alpha   90.00
_cell.angle_beta   90.00
_cell.angle_gamma   90.00
#
_symmetry.space_group_name_H-M   'P 1'
#
loop_
_entity.id
_entity.type
_entity.pdbx_description
1 polymer ?
#
loop_
_entity_poly.entity_id
_entity_poly.type
_entity_poly.pdbx_seq_one_letter_code
_entity_poly.pdbx_strand_id
1 'polypeptide(L)'
;MNDIVYPVILTYINDVIYVEIPDFSTGECATYGNNINDTIQNSKELLTLLITEYEDSKKKLPKPSGTKDFRANLGNNQEVIYISLWLPYEKALTKTVYKKKTLNIPTWLDMLATEKNINFSQVLQKALKKELGIE
;
A
#
# COMPACT_ATOMS: atom_id res chain seq x y z
N MET A 1 7.85 -7.12 -13.30
CA MET A 1 7.21 -7.20 -11.97
C MET A 1 7.65 -5.98 -11.19
N ASN A 2 6.70 -5.20 -10.66
CA ASN A 2 6.97 -4.05 -9.79
C ASN A 2 6.58 -4.38 -8.35
N ASP A 3 6.59 -5.67 -8.02
CA ASP A 3 6.36 -6.14 -6.67
C ASP A 3 7.64 -5.92 -5.89
N ILE A 4 7.51 -5.21 -4.78
CA ILE A 4 8.61 -4.85 -3.91
C ILE A 4 8.39 -5.54 -2.57
N VAL A 5 9.49 -6.03 -1.98
CA VAL A 5 9.48 -6.71 -0.70
C VAL A 5 10.60 -6.15 0.15
N TYR A 6 10.27 -5.65 1.34
CA TYR A 6 11.24 -5.23 2.35
C TYR A 6 10.90 -5.81 3.71
N PRO A 7 11.92 -6.14 4.53
CA PRO A 7 11.70 -6.43 5.93
C PRO A 7 11.28 -5.15 6.66
N VAL A 8 10.36 -5.29 7.60
CA VAL A 8 10.04 -4.27 8.59
C VAL A 8 10.15 -4.87 9.97
N ILE A 9 10.65 -4.10 10.92
CA ILE A 9 10.72 -4.47 12.33
C ILE A 9 9.48 -3.88 13.00
N LEU A 10 8.70 -4.74 13.63
CA LEU A 10 7.58 -4.35 14.46
C LEU A 10 8.04 -4.33 15.92
N THR A 11 7.76 -3.25 16.63
CA THR A 11 8.04 -3.11 18.06
C THR A 11 6.73 -2.93 18.82
N TYR A 12 6.42 -3.88 19.68
CA TYR A 12 5.19 -3.89 20.47
C TYR A 12 5.40 -3.10 21.77
N ILE A 13 4.67 -1.99 21.94
CA ILE A 13 4.72 -1.16 23.15
C ILE A 13 3.29 -0.83 23.56
N ASN A 14 2.85 -1.38 24.69
CA ASN A 14 1.44 -1.34 25.12
C ASN A 14 0.52 -1.89 24.02
N ASP A 15 -0.54 -1.16 23.64
CA ASP A 15 -1.51 -1.53 22.60
C ASP A 15 -1.18 -0.93 21.22
N VAL A 16 0.07 -0.48 21.02
CA VAL A 16 0.54 0.14 19.76
C VAL A 16 1.68 -0.67 19.19
N ILE A 17 1.66 -0.85 17.87
CA ILE A 17 2.71 -1.52 17.11
C ILE A 17 3.47 -0.45 16.33
N TYR A 18 4.73 -0.21 16.70
CA TYR A 18 5.61 0.71 15.98
C TYR A 18 6.36 -0.02 14.88
N VAL A 19 6.67 0.71 13.81
CA VAL A 19 7.28 0.17 12.60
C VAL A 19 8.60 0.87 12.33
N GLU A 20 9.61 0.06 12.02
CA GLU A 20 10.87 0.49 11.42
C GLU A 20 11.09 -0.21 10.08
N ILE A 21 11.64 0.52 9.12
CA ILE A 21 12.13 -0.01 7.85
C ILE A 21 13.66 0.14 7.84
N PRO A 22 14.41 -0.86 8.32
CA PRO A 22 15.84 -0.71 8.64
C PRO A 22 16.67 -0.39 7.39
N ASP A 23 16.31 -0.96 6.24
CA ASP A 23 16.99 -0.72 4.97
C ASP A 23 16.91 0.73 4.48
N PHE A 24 15.94 1.49 4.98
CA PHE A 24 15.77 2.93 4.72
C PHE A 24 16.19 3.80 5.91
N SER A 25 16.74 3.19 6.97
CA SER A 25 17.23 3.89 8.17
C SER A 25 16.21 4.84 8.80
N THR A 26 14.95 4.41 8.85
CA THR A 26 13.83 5.25 9.32
C THR A 26 13.79 5.43 10.84
N GLY A 27 14.43 4.52 11.59
CA GLY A 27 14.33 4.42 13.05
C GLY A 27 13.07 3.70 13.54
N GLU A 28 13.04 3.40 14.84
CA GLU A 28 12.09 2.49 15.52
C GLU A 28 10.61 2.93 15.51
N CYS A 29 10.32 4.20 15.19
CA CYS A 29 8.98 4.79 15.29
C CYS A 29 8.59 5.54 14.01
N ALA A 30 8.97 5.01 12.85
CA ALA A 30 8.75 5.66 11.57
C ALA A 30 7.26 5.75 11.18
N THR A 31 6.50 4.73 11.56
CA THR A 31 5.03 4.75 11.56
C THR A 31 4.52 3.81 12.65
N TYR A 32 3.20 3.71 12.81
CA TYR A 32 2.58 2.85 13.82
C TYR A 32 1.20 2.37 13.37
N GLY A 33 0.66 1.37 14.06
CA GLY A 33 -0.73 0.94 13.93
C GLY A 33 -1.29 0.41 15.24
N ASN A 34 -2.62 0.39 15.34
CA ASN A 34 -3.34 -0.09 16.54
C ASN A 34 -3.59 -1.60 16.50
N ASN A 35 -3.39 -2.23 15.35
CA ASN A 35 -3.48 -3.68 15.15
C ASN A 35 -2.62 -4.07 13.94
N ILE A 36 -2.45 -5.38 13.71
CA ILE A 36 -1.56 -5.86 12.66
C ILE A 36 -1.97 -5.43 11.25
N ASN A 37 -3.26 -5.37 10.94
CA ASN A 37 -3.74 -4.98 9.60
C ASN A 37 -3.48 -3.49 9.34
N ASP A 38 -3.81 -2.64 10.30
CA ASP A 38 -3.52 -1.21 10.30
C ASP A 38 -2.01 -0.97 10.16
N THR A 39 -1.21 -1.69 10.94
CA THR A 39 0.27 -1.62 10.90
C THR A 39 0.82 -2.00 9.53
N ILE A 40 0.31 -3.08 8.92
CA ILE A 40 0.71 -3.51 7.57
C ILE A 40 0.35 -2.44 6.54
N GLN A 41 -0.84 -1.85 6.62
CA GLN A 41 -1.27 -0.80 5.70
C GLN A 41 -0.38 0.45 5.83
N ASN A 42 -0.17 0.93 7.06
CA ASN A 42 0.67 2.09 7.32
C ASN A 42 2.14 1.84 6.92
N SER A 43 2.63 0.60 7.06
CA SER A 43 3.95 0.19 6.58
C SER A 43 4.06 0.27 5.05
N LYS A 44 3.03 -0.15 4.31
CA LYS A 44 3.00 -0.05 2.84
C LYS A 44 2.98 1.39 2.36
N GLU A 45 2.23 2.25 3.05
CA GLU A 45 2.17 3.68 2.75
C GLU A 45 3.53 4.35 2.97
N LEU A 46 4.16 4.11 4.13
CA LEU A 46 5.50 4.59 4.43
C LEU A 46 6.53 4.09 3.40
N LEU A 47 6.51 2.79 3.08
CA LEU A 47 7.44 2.21 2.10
C LEU A 47 7.24 2.82 0.70
N THR A 48 5.99 3.06 0.31
CA THR A 48 5.65 3.72 -0.97
C THR A 48 6.18 5.16 -1.01
N LEU A 49 6.04 5.91 0.09
CA LEU A 49 6.57 7.26 0.22
C LEU A 49 8.11 7.26 0.06
N LEU A 50 8.81 6.46 0.85
CA LEU A 50 10.28 6.38 0.83
C LEU A 50 10.83 5.99 -0.54
N ILE A 51 10.22 4.99 -1.20
CA ILE A 51 10.63 4.58 -2.54
C ILE A 51 10.43 5.71 -3.55
N THR A 52 9.31 6.43 -3.44
CA THR A 52 9.03 7.58 -4.32
C THR A 52 10.06 8.68 -4.14
N GLU A 53 10.45 9.01 -2.91
CA GLU A 53 11.50 10.00 -2.63
C GLU A 53 12.86 9.61 -3.22
N TYR A 54 13.22 8.32 -3.14
CA TYR A 54 14.45 7.81 -3.75
C TYR A 54 14.42 7.92 -5.27
N GLU A 55 13.30 7.56 -5.91
CA GLU A 55 13.10 7.69 -7.35
C GLU A 55 13.19 9.15 -7.81
N ASP A 56 12.49 10.06 -7.13
CA ASP A 56 12.49 11.50 -7.42
C ASP A 56 13.90 12.11 -7.28
N SER A 57 14.64 11.63 -6.28
CA SER A 57 16.04 12.00 -6.04
C SER A 57 17.06 11.27 -6.95
N LYS A 58 16.60 10.38 -7.85
CA LYS A 58 17.45 9.49 -8.68
C LYS A 58 18.46 8.67 -7.88
N LYS A 59 18.14 8.36 -6.62
CA LYS A 59 18.93 7.49 -5.75
C LYS A 59 18.60 6.03 -6.05
N LYS A 60 19.59 5.15 -5.88
CA LYS A 60 19.35 3.70 -5.93
C LYS A 60 18.64 3.27 -4.65
N LEU A 61 17.61 2.45 -4.79
CA LEU A 61 16.96 1.82 -3.64
C LEU A 61 17.97 0.94 -2.89
N PRO A 62 17.88 0.86 -1.55
CA PRO A 62 18.66 -0.08 -0.77
C PRO A 62 18.36 -1.52 -1.20
N LYS A 63 19.25 -2.47 -0.90
CA LYS A 63 18.96 -3.88 -1.14
C LYS A 63 18.15 -4.40 0.05
N PRO A 64 17.02 -5.12 -0.15
CA PRO A 64 16.28 -5.70 0.96
C PRO A 64 17.15 -6.67 1.77
N SER A 65 17.18 -6.49 3.08
CA SER A 65 17.90 -7.35 4.01
C SER A 65 17.16 -8.67 4.27
N GLY A 66 17.91 -9.71 4.63
CA GLY A 66 17.38 -11.02 5.00
C GLY A 66 17.06 -11.11 6.49
N THR A 67 16.13 -11.99 6.89
CA THR A 67 15.80 -12.18 8.33
C THR A 67 17.00 -12.55 9.19
N LYS A 68 17.99 -13.24 8.62
CA LYS A 68 19.21 -13.64 9.35
C LYS A 68 20.03 -12.42 9.80
N ASP A 69 19.89 -11.29 9.13
CA ASP A 69 20.65 -10.07 9.41
C ASP A 69 20.18 -9.37 10.70
N PHE A 70 18.95 -9.66 11.14
CA PHE A 70 18.33 -9.00 12.30
C PHE A 70 18.25 -9.87 13.56
N ARG A 71 18.27 -11.20 13.42
CA ARG A 71 17.95 -12.16 14.50
C ARG A 71 18.77 -11.99 15.80
N ALA A 72 20.00 -11.52 15.71
CA ALA A 72 20.86 -11.36 16.90
C ALA A 72 20.54 -10.11 17.73
N ASN A 73 19.80 -9.15 17.16
CA ASN A 73 19.63 -7.80 17.72
C ASN A 73 18.17 -7.45 18.04
N LEU A 74 17.22 -8.37 17.84
CA LEU A 74 15.82 -8.12 18.16
C LEU A 74 15.58 -8.22 19.67
N GLY A 75 14.87 -7.22 20.21
CA GLY A 75 14.33 -7.27 21.55
C GLY A 75 13.20 -8.30 21.68
N ASN A 76 12.86 -8.65 22.93
CA ASN A 76 11.80 -9.64 23.21
C ASN A 76 10.40 -9.20 22.74
N ASN A 77 10.19 -7.90 22.55
CA ASN A 77 8.97 -7.30 22.06
C ASN A 77 9.06 -6.89 20.58
N GLN A 78 10.03 -7.44 19.84
CA GLN A 78 10.22 -7.14 18.43
C GLN A 78 10.07 -8.39 17.56
N GLU A 79 9.53 -8.19 16.37
CA GLU A 79 9.49 -9.22 15.32
C GLU A 79 9.78 -8.62 13.95
N VAL A 80 10.20 -9.47 13.01
CA VAL A 80 10.43 -9.08 11.63
C VAL A 80 9.38 -9.71 10.74
N ILE A 81 8.68 -8.88 9.98
CA ILE A 81 7.78 -9.33 8.92
C ILE A 81 8.27 -8.79 7.57
N TYR A 82 7.83 -9.43 6.49
CA TYR A 82 8.05 -8.90 5.14
C TYR A 82 6.79 -8.25 4.62
N ILE A 83 6.93 -6.99 4.23
CA ILE A 83 5.86 -6.27 3.53
C ILE A 83 6.10 -6.42 2.04
N SER A 84 5.16 -7.08 1.36
CA SER A 84 5.08 -7.14 -0.09
C SER A 84 4.01 -6.17 -0.59
N LEU A 85 4.35 -5.39 -1.61
CA LEU A 85 3.41 -4.46 -2.25
C LEU A 85 3.65 -4.35 -3.75
N TRP A 86 2.57 -4.10 -4.49
CA TRP A 86 2.63 -3.76 -5.90
C TRP A 86 2.74 -2.24 -6.04
N LEU A 87 3.97 -1.74 -6.23
CA LEU A 87 4.27 -0.30 -6.10
C LEU A 87 3.40 0.62 -6.98
N PRO A 88 3.11 0.29 -8.26
CA PRO A 88 2.22 1.11 -9.09
C PRO A 88 0.81 1.25 -8.53
N TYR A 89 0.30 0.23 -7.84
CA TYR A 89 -1.02 0.27 -7.22
C TYR A 89 -1.01 1.13 -5.97
N GLU A 90 -0.04 0.93 -5.07
CA GLU A 90 0.08 1.75 -3.85
C GLU A 90 0.29 3.24 -4.19
N LYS A 91 1.14 3.55 -5.19
CA LYS A 91 1.29 4.92 -5.69
C LYS A 91 0.00 5.51 -6.26
N ALA A 92 -0.89 4.67 -6.82
CA ALA A 92 -2.17 5.13 -7.33
C ALA A 92 -3.20 5.38 -6.19
N LEU A 93 -2.99 4.82 -5.00
CA LEU A 93 -3.79 5.08 -3.82
C LEU A 93 -3.42 6.42 -3.17
N THR A 94 -2.13 6.80 -3.17
CA THR A 94 -1.68 8.08 -2.57
C THR A 94 -2.17 9.32 -3.34
N LYS A 95 -2.35 9.21 -4.65
CA LYS A 95 -2.95 10.25 -5.50
C LYS A 95 -3.98 9.65 -6.43
N THR A 96 -5.25 9.98 -6.23
CA THR A 96 -6.34 9.53 -7.12
C THR A 96 -6.15 10.11 -8.52
N VAL A 97 -5.64 9.29 -9.44
CA VAL A 97 -5.52 9.63 -10.86
C VAL A 97 -6.62 8.92 -11.64
N TYR A 98 -7.56 9.69 -12.16
CA TYR A 98 -8.63 9.15 -13.01
C TYR A 98 -8.09 8.80 -14.40
N LYS A 99 -8.34 7.57 -14.84
CA LYS A 99 -8.05 7.12 -16.21
C LYS A 99 -9.35 6.99 -16.99
N LYS A 100 -9.46 7.68 -18.13
CA LYS A 100 -10.60 7.53 -19.05
C LYS A 100 -10.71 6.08 -19.52
N LYS A 101 -11.92 5.53 -19.49
CA LYS A 101 -12.26 4.21 -20.03
C LYS A 101 -13.33 4.36 -21.09
N THR A 102 -13.10 3.74 -22.25
CA THR A 102 -14.10 3.58 -23.31
C THR A 102 -14.61 2.14 -23.24
N LEU A 103 -15.92 1.95 -23.21
CA LEU A 103 -16.57 0.66 -23.01
C LEU A 103 -17.84 0.57 -23.85
N ASN A 104 -18.33 -0.65 -24.06
CA ASN A 104 -19.56 -0.92 -24.79
C ASN A 104 -20.61 -1.44 -23.79
N ILE A 105 -21.82 -0.89 -23.85
CA ILE A 105 -23.00 -1.37 -23.09
C ILE A 105 -24.20 -1.48 -24.03
N PRO A 106 -25.20 -2.35 -23.70
CA PRO A 106 -26.42 -2.42 -24.48
C PRO A 106 -27.16 -1.07 -24.54
N THR A 107 -27.71 -0.73 -25.70
CA THR A 107 -28.42 0.55 -25.91
C THR A 107 -29.55 0.78 -24.92
N TRP A 108 -30.33 -0.26 -24.60
CA TRP A 108 -31.43 -0.16 -23.65
C TRP A 108 -30.95 0.24 -22.24
N LEU A 109 -29.75 -0.18 -21.84
CA LEU A 109 -29.19 0.12 -20.53
C LEU A 109 -28.67 1.56 -20.47
N ASP A 110 -28.01 2.01 -21.53
CA ASP A 110 -27.56 3.40 -21.68
C ASP A 110 -28.74 4.39 -21.61
N MET A 111 -29.83 4.09 -22.32
CA MET A 111 -31.05 4.89 -22.31
C MET A 111 -31.64 5.04 -20.90
N LEU A 112 -31.85 3.92 -20.20
CA LEU A 112 -32.40 3.92 -18.84
C LEU A 112 -31.49 4.63 -17.84
N ALA A 113 -30.18 4.40 -17.93
CA ALA A 113 -29.20 5.02 -17.03
C ALA A 113 -29.13 6.54 -17.25
N THR A 114 -29.18 6.99 -18.50
CA THR A 114 -29.19 8.42 -18.85
C THR A 114 -30.48 9.11 -18.39
N GLU A 115 -31.65 8.49 -18.62
CA GLU A 115 -32.94 9.01 -18.14
C GLU A 115 -32.96 9.18 -16.61
N LYS A 116 -32.34 8.24 -15.89
CA LYS A 116 -32.21 8.28 -14.43
C LYS A 116 -31.01 9.10 -13.92
N ASN A 117 -30.28 9.77 -14.81
CA ASN A 117 -29.13 10.62 -14.48
C ASN A 117 -28.03 9.86 -13.69
N ILE A 118 -27.81 8.58 -14.03
CA ILE A 118 -26.84 7.71 -13.35
C ILE A 118 -25.41 8.07 -13.78
N ASN A 119 -24.50 8.18 -12.81
CA ASN A 119 -23.08 8.37 -13.09
C ASN A 119 -22.40 7.04 -13.44
N PHE A 120 -22.21 6.78 -14.74
CA PHE A 120 -21.54 5.58 -15.25
C PHE A 120 -20.16 5.33 -14.62
N SER A 121 -19.34 6.38 -14.47
CA SER A 121 -18.00 6.26 -13.88
C SER A 121 -18.06 5.82 -12.43
N GLN A 122 -19.02 6.32 -11.65
CA GLN A 122 -19.20 5.93 -10.25
C GLN A 122 -19.73 4.50 -10.12
N VAL A 123 -20.69 4.13 -10.96
CA VAL A 123 -21.21 2.75 -11.00
C VAL A 123 -20.11 1.76 -11.35
N LEU A 124 -19.29 2.07 -12.37
CA LEU A 124 -18.16 1.24 -12.75
C LEU A 124 -17.14 1.11 -11.61
N GLN A 125 -16.79 2.21 -10.94
CA GLN A 125 -15.89 2.18 -9.79
C GLN A 125 -16.43 1.31 -8.66
N LYS A 126 -17.72 1.45 -8.32
CA LYS A 126 -18.37 0.65 -7.28
C LYS A 126 -18.40 -0.84 -7.65
N ALA A 127 -18.72 -1.17 -8.90
CA ALA A 127 -18.73 -2.54 -9.38
C ALA A 127 -17.32 -3.15 -9.35
N LEU A 128 -16.31 -2.43 -9.85
CA LEU A 128 -14.93 -2.89 -9.83
C LEU A 128 -14.41 -3.11 -8.40
N LYS A 129 -14.67 -2.17 -7.49
CA LYS A 129 -14.36 -2.31 -6.06
C LYS A 129 -14.95 -3.61 -5.48
N LYS A 130 -16.24 -3.85 -5.73
CA LYS A 130 -16.93 -5.06 -5.30
C LYS A 130 -16.30 -6.34 -5.88
N GLU A 131 -16.05 -6.39 -7.18
CA GLU A 131 -15.44 -7.56 -7.84
C GLU A 131 -14.01 -7.83 -7.35
N LEU A 132 -13.29 -6.77 -6.96
CA LEU A 132 -11.93 -6.85 -6.41
C LEU A 132 -11.89 -7.09 -4.89
N GLY A 133 -13.04 -7.14 -4.21
CA GLY A 133 -13.11 -7.30 -2.76
C GLY A 133 -12.59 -6.09 -1.98
N ILE A 134 -12.70 -4.88 -2.54
CA ILE A 134 -12.28 -3.61 -1.94
C ILE A 134 -13.55 -2.83 -1.56
N GLU A 135 -13.69 -2.37 -0.31
CA GLU A 135 -14.81 -1.50 0.09
C GLU A 135 -14.57 -0.02 -0.27
#